data_AF-G4ZH42-F1
#
_entry.id   AF-G4ZH42-F1
#
_cell.length_a   1.000
_cell.length_b   1.000
_cell.length_c   1.000
_cell.angle_alpha   90.00
_cell.angle_beta   90.00
_cell.angle_gamma   90.00
#
_symmetry.space_group_name_H-M   'P 1'
#
loop_
_entity.id
_entity.type
_entity.pdbx_description
1 polymer ?
#
loop_
_entity_poly.entity_id
_entity_poly.type
_entity_poly.pdbx_seq_one_letter_code
_entity_poly.pdbx_strand_id
1 'polypeptide(L)'
;MLRSLRRPDESKASLSNEQRLGDVVWKPEQEFPGRSVVDRHAMTPDRELQVLRRIARVSVHSIAQPARLALLGVCSSGVMGLSAYEAHLLLDPAQPATLDSLLFMYKYATHNFLASCIWETRAPELVAQALGLDPTQLLRVFHPATSSADAALQLRIMSVFTARAMLAGFMVVTQLLNIVRASGTAAMGYSENVYRGLEPPLQGIEERIIRLSGKGSDVTEVSMARYGAHILPVFEDPEQHRHLVALWSLNGRVPCVWCVPKDRYGFRHSWTGLRVDESFLLRTTTGKYILCIEADATLQDRAFELRVMPKSPLPKDEELSVEEASQAYRLVERQAALALRRPFRSLCVLLGDSRQPCDLGGDSFVTLRERTRLKQEVNVLIDSKAPLLLEVLKWCGRFVDDRKTLVLDVTPHNFTPLKVFLERHGYAVLTPAEAVEFEERERAEIAAEAKAKVEAEEQDQRHRQELEEQELALAGSTSLKGRQSKKPEKLPRLLYYPTTAATINAVHATLTSGDGLSDPRRCCVLINQPFGLEHLDELAEDAGEKFHPVCAAEIYDDYFRQVRIWTRMGHSATVIQRELDQRFEPVRDVLDAIAALDKASSSK
;
A
#
# COMPACT_ATOMS: atom_id res chain seq x y z
N MET A 1 -35.53 58.25 44.46
CA MET A 1 -36.61 57.77 43.57
C MET A 1 -36.11 56.57 42.79
N LEU A 2 -36.62 55.40 43.16
CA LEU A 2 -36.31 54.08 42.62
C LEU A 2 -37.08 53.79 41.33
N ARG A 3 -36.41 53.25 40.30
CA ARG A 3 -36.96 52.41 39.22
C ARG A 3 -35.79 51.55 38.72
N SER A 4 -35.59 50.31 39.18
CA SER A 4 -36.32 49.07 38.82
C SER A 4 -36.47 48.89 37.31
N LEU A 5 -35.54 48.16 36.70
CA LEU A 5 -35.78 47.36 35.49
C LEU A 5 -35.01 46.03 35.62
N ARG A 6 -35.78 44.96 35.69
CA ARG A 6 -35.39 43.55 35.78
C ARG A 6 -34.50 43.15 34.60
N ARG A 7 -33.42 42.43 34.88
CA ARG A 7 -32.75 41.56 33.89
C ARG A 7 -33.65 40.34 33.64
N PRO A 8 -33.88 39.93 32.38
CA PRO A 8 -34.48 38.64 32.11
C PRO A 8 -33.44 37.54 32.37
N ASP A 9 -33.89 36.47 33.00
CA ASP A 9 -33.16 35.21 33.14
C ASP A 9 -32.77 34.70 31.75
N GLU A 10 -31.46 34.71 31.47
CA GLU A 10 -30.88 33.90 30.39
C GLU A 10 -30.96 32.44 30.82
N SER A 11 -32.10 31.84 30.50
CA SER A 11 -32.26 30.39 30.44
C SER A 11 -31.12 29.80 29.63
N LYS A 12 -30.42 28.84 30.23
CA LYS A 12 -29.46 27.93 29.60
C LYS A 12 -30.10 27.28 28.36
N ALA A 13 -30.01 27.94 27.23
CA ALA A 13 -30.33 27.35 25.94
C ALA A 13 -29.21 26.36 25.62
N SER A 14 -29.58 25.09 25.53
CA SER A 14 -28.74 23.97 25.14
C SER A 14 -28.02 24.23 23.82
N LEU A 15 -26.71 24.51 23.88
CA LEU A 15 -25.79 24.57 22.74
C LEU A 15 -25.46 23.18 22.15
N SER A 16 -26.31 22.16 22.34
CA SER A 16 -25.95 20.75 22.14
C SER A 16 -26.42 20.11 20.85
N ASN A 17 -26.76 20.88 19.81
CA ASN A 17 -27.09 20.34 18.49
C ASN A 17 -26.19 20.94 17.40
N GLU A 18 -24.87 21.00 17.63
CA GLU A 18 -23.94 21.02 16.49
C GLU A 18 -24.12 19.69 15.74
N GLN A 19 -24.57 19.77 14.49
CA GLN A 19 -24.80 18.62 13.61
C GLN A 19 -23.49 17.83 13.46
N ARG A 20 -23.40 16.67 14.14
CA ARG A 20 -22.31 15.69 13.98
C ARG A 20 -22.09 15.41 12.50
N LEU A 21 -20.84 15.31 12.06
CA LEU A 21 -20.59 14.81 10.71
C LEU A 21 -21.06 13.35 10.64
N GLY A 22 -21.87 13.04 9.64
CA GLY A 22 -22.40 11.69 9.47
C GLY A 22 -21.30 10.65 9.24
N ASP A 23 -21.53 9.44 9.74
CA ASP A 23 -20.76 8.23 9.40
C ASP A 23 -21.09 7.81 7.98
N VAL A 24 -20.56 8.55 7.02
CA VAL A 24 -20.79 8.26 5.61
C VAL A 24 -19.77 7.22 5.16
N VAL A 25 -20.19 5.96 5.16
CA VAL A 25 -19.41 4.82 4.67
C VAL A 25 -19.56 4.73 3.16
N TRP A 26 -18.70 5.40 2.40
CA TRP A 26 -18.60 5.15 0.96
C TRP A 26 -17.93 3.81 0.70
N LYS A 27 -18.46 3.03 -0.24
CA LYS A 27 -17.72 1.88 -0.76
C LYS A 27 -16.43 2.38 -1.43
N PRO A 28 -15.33 1.62 -1.45
CA PRO A 28 -14.09 2.02 -2.12
C PRO A 28 -14.32 2.51 -3.58
N GLU A 29 -15.24 1.85 -4.30
CA GLU A 29 -15.65 2.22 -5.66
C GLU A 29 -16.30 3.60 -5.78
N GLN A 30 -16.97 4.06 -4.72
CA GLN A 30 -17.60 5.38 -4.65
C GLN A 30 -16.59 6.47 -4.30
N GLU A 31 -15.47 6.09 -3.67
CA GLU A 31 -14.38 7.01 -3.35
C GLU A 31 -13.58 7.40 -4.58
N PHE A 32 -13.42 6.55 -5.59
CA PHE A 32 -12.69 6.92 -6.81
C PHE A 32 -13.59 6.69 -8.03
N PRO A 33 -14.51 7.63 -8.33
CA PRO A 33 -15.43 7.48 -9.44
C PRO A 33 -14.67 7.51 -10.77
N GLY A 34 -14.82 6.48 -11.60
CA GLY A 34 -14.39 6.51 -13.00
C GLY A 34 -13.34 5.50 -13.45
N ARG A 35 -12.91 4.56 -12.61
CA ARG A 35 -12.28 3.29 -13.01
C ARG A 35 -12.23 2.42 -11.77
N SER A 36 -12.97 1.31 -11.81
CA SER A 36 -12.91 0.24 -10.83
C SER A 36 -11.46 -0.02 -10.45
N VAL A 37 -11.20 -0.24 -9.15
CA VAL A 37 -10.00 -0.86 -8.57
C VAL A 37 -9.13 -1.41 -9.68
N VAL A 38 -8.03 -0.72 -9.99
CA VAL A 38 -7.13 -1.09 -11.09
C VAL A 38 -7.02 -2.60 -11.11
N ASP A 39 -7.52 -3.23 -12.18
CA ASP A 39 -7.54 -4.67 -12.27
C ASP A 39 -6.12 -5.16 -11.99
N ARG A 40 -5.98 -5.84 -10.84
CA ARG A 40 -4.69 -6.28 -10.30
C ARG A 40 -4.00 -7.25 -11.24
N HIS A 41 -4.69 -7.69 -12.30
CA HIS A 41 -4.21 -8.70 -13.23
C HIS A 41 -4.10 -8.20 -14.68
N ALA A 42 -4.64 -7.02 -15.02
CA ALA A 42 -4.68 -6.56 -16.41
C ALA A 42 -3.80 -5.33 -16.66
N MET A 43 -2.78 -5.50 -17.50
CA MET A 43 -2.03 -4.39 -18.07
C MET A 43 -2.82 -3.80 -19.24
N THR A 44 -3.27 -2.56 -19.10
CA THR A 44 -3.93 -1.85 -20.22
C THR A 44 -2.90 -1.52 -21.31
N PRO A 45 -3.26 -1.54 -22.61
CA PRO A 45 -2.34 -1.27 -23.71
C PRO A 45 -1.64 0.10 -23.60
N ASP A 46 -2.33 1.11 -23.07
CA ASP A 46 -1.76 2.44 -22.83
C ASP A 46 -0.61 2.42 -21.80
N ARG A 47 -0.71 1.55 -20.78
CA ARG A 47 0.35 1.37 -19.77
C ARG A 47 1.51 0.59 -20.37
N GLU A 48 1.24 -0.46 -21.13
CA GLU A 48 2.28 -1.20 -21.85
C GLU A 48 3.10 -0.28 -22.75
N LEU A 49 2.42 0.58 -23.51
CA LEU A 49 3.07 1.55 -24.38
C LEU A 49 3.92 2.55 -23.60
N GLN A 50 3.47 3.01 -22.43
CA GLN A 50 4.26 3.88 -21.55
C GLN A 50 5.53 3.17 -21.04
N VAL A 51 5.42 1.92 -20.60
CA VAL A 51 6.56 1.12 -20.12
C VAL A 51 7.55 0.87 -21.26
N LEU A 52 7.07 0.43 -22.42
CA LEU A 52 7.89 0.22 -23.62
C LEU A 52 8.61 1.50 -24.05
N ARG A 53 7.94 2.65 -24.01
CA ARG A 53 8.56 3.96 -24.31
C ARG A 53 9.69 4.30 -23.33
N ARG A 54 9.53 4.00 -22.04
CA ARG A 54 10.57 4.24 -21.03
C ARG A 54 11.78 3.33 -21.27
N ILE A 55 11.55 2.03 -21.45
CA ILE A 55 12.61 1.05 -21.77
C ILE A 55 13.32 1.45 -23.06
N ALA A 56 12.57 1.72 -24.13
CA ALA A 56 13.12 2.12 -25.43
C ALA A 56 13.98 3.39 -25.34
N ARG A 57 13.60 4.38 -24.52
CA ARG A 57 14.41 5.59 -24.31
C ARG A 57 15.78 5.26 -23.72
N VAL A 58 15.83 4.40 -22.69
CA VAL A 58 17.08 3.96 -22.07
C VAL A 58 17.90 3.11 -23.04
N SER A 59 17.24 2.20 -23.78
CA SER A 59 17.90 1.36 -24.80
C SER A 59 18.51 2.18 -25.92
N VAL A 60 17.79 3.18 -26.45
CA VAL A 60 18.29 4.07 -27.51
C VAL A 60 19.51 4.84 -27.03
N HIS A 61 19.50 5.35 -25.79
CA HIS A 61 20.66 6.03 -25.23
C HIS A 61 21.89 5.10 -25.12
N SER A 62 21.67 3.84 -24.73
CA SER A 62 22.72 2.81 -24.70
C SER A 62 23.22 2.44 -26.10
N ILE A 63 22.33 2.34 -27.09
CA ILE A 63 22.68 2.03 -28.49
C ILE A 63 23.48 3.19 -29.12
N ALA A 64 23.11 4.44 -28.81
CA ALA A 64 23.76 5.64 -29.32
C ALA A 64 25.13 5.95 -28.67
N GLN A 65 25.73 5.00 -27.94
CA GLN A 65 27.08 5.17 -27.39
C GLN A 65 28.13 5.34 -28.51
N PRO A 66 29.08 6.30 -28.38
CA PRO A 66 30.03 6.63 -29.43
C PRO A 66 30.83 5.43 -29.97
N ALA A 67 31.23 4.51 -29.11
CA ALA A 67 31.97 3.31 -29.51
C ALA A 67 31.16 2.40 -30.44
N ARG A 68 29.86 2.25 -30.17
CA ARG A 68 28.96 1.41 -30.98
C ARG A 68 28.64 2.07 -32.32
N LEU A 69 28.44 3.39 -32.32
CA LEU A 69 28.27 4.18 -33.53
C LEU A 69 29.53 4.19 -34.39
N ALA A 70 30.71 4.26 -33.79
CA ALA A 70 31.99 4.15 -34.50
C ALA A 70 32.14 2.78 -35.17
N LEU A 71 31.85 1.69 -34.46
CA LEU A 71 31.87 0.35 -35.05
C LEU A 71 30.88 0.23 -36.23
N LEU A 72 29.65 0.72 -36.07
CA LEU A 72 28.67 0.76 -37.15
C LEU A 72 29.18 1.58 -38.34
N GLY A 73 29.80 2.74 -38.09
CA GLY A 73 30.38 3.60 -39.11
C GLY A 73 31.53 2.93 -39.86
N VAL A 74 32.43 2.23 -39.16
CA VAL A 74 33.54 1.47 -39.75
C VAL A 74 33.03 0.33 -40.62
N CYS A 75 32.09 -0.48 -40.12
CA CYS A 75 31.48 -1.55 -40.90
C CYS A 75 30.74 -1.00 -42.12
N SER A 76 29.97 0.07 -41.94
CA SER A 76 29.20 0.67 -43.04
C SER A 76 30.11 1.23 -44.14
N SER A 77 31.19 1.91 -43.73
CA SER A 77 32.21 2.43 -44.64
C SER A 77 32.96 1.31 -45.35
N GLY A 78 33.25 0.21 -44.64
CA GLY A 78 33.87 -0.98 -45.23
C GLY A 78 32.99 -1.64 -46.30
N VAL A 79 31.70 -1.82 -46.03
CA VAL A 79 30.72 -2.37 -47.00
C VAL A 79 30.63 -1.44 -48.22
N MET A 80 30.44 -0.14 -48.01
CA MET A 80 30.38 0.85 -49.10
C MET A 80 31.68 0.88 -49.92
N GLY A 81 32.84 0.84 -49.26
CA GLY A 81 34.15 0.85 -49.91
C GLY A 81 34.39 -0.41 -50.75
N LEU A 82 34.02 -1.58 -50.23
CA LEU A 82 34.11 -2.83 -50.99
C LEU A 82 33.13 -2.85 -52.17
N SER A 83 31.91 -2.33 -52.02
CA SER A 83 30.98 -2.22 -53.15
C SER A 83 31.48 -1.24 -54.23
N ALA A 84 32.07 -0.12 -53.84
CA ALA A 84 32.65 0.82 -54.79
C ALA A 84 33.86 0.20 -55.50
N TYR A 85 34.68 -0.56 -54.78
CA TYR A 85 35.80 -1.30 -55.35
C TYR A 85 35.33 -2.41 -56.31
N GLU A 86 34.28 -3.13 -55.96
CA GLU A 86 33.61 -4.11 -56.82
C GLU A 86 33.12 -3.45 -58.12
N ALA A 87 32.44 -2.30 -58.02
CA ALA A 87 31.99 -1.52 -59.17
C ALA A 87 33.16 -1.07 -60.06
N HIS A 88 34.27 -0.65 -59.46
CA HIS A 88 35.47 -0.28 -60.21
C HIS A 88 36.05 -1.44 -61.02
N LEU A 89 36.06 -2.65 -60.46
CA LEU A 89 36.53 -3.85 -61.18
C LEU A 89 35.60 -4.25 -62.34
N LEU A 90 34.31 -3.88 -62.26
CA LEU A 90 33.30 -4.12 -63.30
C LEU A 90 33.36 -3.12 -64.45
N LEU A 91 34.03 -1.98 -64.29
CA LEU A 91 34.21 -0.99 -65.36
C LEU A 91 35.22 -1.47 -66.42
N ASP A 92 34.97 -1.09 -67.67
CA ASP A 92 35.92 -1.29 -68.76
C ASP A 92 37.17 -0.40 -68.55
N PRO A 93 38.38 -0.99 -68.46
CA PRO A 93 39.62 -0.23 -68.22
C PRO A 93 40.02 0.67 -69.41
N ALA A 94 39.44 0.44 -70.60
CA ALA A 94 39.66 1.29 -71.76
C ALA A 94 38.95 2.65 -71.64
N GLN A 95 37.95 2.77 -70.76
CA GLN A 95 37.26 4.03 -70.54
C GLN A 95 38.01 4.93 -69.53
N PRO A 96 38.15 6.24 -69.81
CA PRO A 96 38.66 7.19 -68.83
C PRO A 96 37.70 7.29 -67.64
N ALA A 97 38.21 7.65 -66.46
CA ALA A 97 37.39 7.90 -65.28
C ALA A 97 36.50 9.13 -65.50
N THR A 98 35.32 8.92 -66.07
CA THR A 98 34.32 9.97 -66.32
C THR A 98 33.43 10.18 -65.11
N LEU A 99 32.67 11.28 -65.11
CA LEU A 99 31.66 11.55 -64.09
C LEU A 99 30.58 10.45 -64.06
N ASP A 100 30.26 9.86 -65.21
CA ASP A 100 29.31 8.76 -65.34
C ASP A 100 29.83 7.47 -64.68
N SER A 101 31.12 7.16 -64.84
CA SER A 101 31.77 6.03 -64.16
C SER A 101 31.76 6.20 -62.63
N LEU A 102 32.03 7.40 -62.13
CA LEU A 102 31.96 7.70 -60.69
C LEU A 102 30.52 7.63 -60.14
N LEU A 103 29.56 8.13 -60.91
CA LEU A 103 28.14 8.07 -60.57
C LEU A 103 27.65 6.62 -60.51
N PHE A 104 28.06 5.79 -61.48
CA PHE A 104 27.79 4.36 -61.48
C PHE A 104 28.38 3.68 -60.23
N MET A 105 29.65 3.93 -59.90
CA MET A 105 30.29 3.35 -58.72
C MET A 105 29.56 3.70 -57.42
N TYR A 106 29.19 4.98 -57.25
CA TYR A 106 28.43 5.43 -56.09
C TYR A 106 27.04 4.78 -56.01
N LYS A 107 26.32 4.73 -57.13
CA LYS A 107 24.98 4.13 -57.20
C LYS A 107 25.01 2.63 -56.99
N TYR A 108 25.95 1.92 -57.60
CA TYR A 108 26.18 0.51 -57.37
C TYR A 108 26.49 0.24 -55.89
N ALA A 109 27.34 1.07 -55.27
CA ALA A 109 27.67 0.94 -53.85
C ALA A 109 26.46 1.14 -52.93
N THR A 110 25.69 2.21 -53.13
CA THR A 110 24.48 2.48 -52.33
C THR A 110 23.39 1.41 -52.49
N HIS A 111 23.14 0.93 -53.72
CA HIS A 111 22.15 -0.12 -53.97
C HIS A 111 22.58 -1.48 -53.41
N ASN A 112 23.88 -1.79 -53.46
CA ASN A 112 24.40 -3.03 -52.89
C ASN A 112 24.65 -2.96 -51.38
N PHE A 113 24.69 -1.77 -50.76
CA PHE A 113 24.85 -1.64 -49.30
C PHE A 113 23.77 -2.39 -48.53
N LEU A 114 22.49 -2.09 -48.82
CA LEU A 114 21.35 -2.76 -48.17
C LEU A 114 21.18 -4.20 -48.66
N ALA A 115 21.42 -4.46 -49.95
CA ALA A 115 21.33 -5.81 -50.50
C ALA A 115 22.34 -6.77 -49.83
N SER A 116 23.53 -6.27 -49.48
CA SER A 116 24.56 -7.02 -48.74
C SER A 116 24.06 -7.55 -47.39
N CYS A 117 23.12 -6.85 -46.76
CA CYS A 117 22.57 -7.24 -45.45
C CYS A 117 21.69 -8.51 -45.54
N ILE A 118 21.18 -8.83 -46.72
CA ILE A 118 20.36 -10.01 -47.00
C ILE A 118 21.07 -10.99 -47.96
N TRP A 119 22.39 -10.85 -48.11
CA TRP A 119 23.23 -11.65 -49.02
C TRP A 119 22.80 -11.58 -50.50
N GLU A 120 22.19 -10.46 -50.91
CA GLU A 120 21.80 -10.20 -52.29
C GLU A 120 22.78 -9.21 -52.96
N THR A 121 22.90 -9.29 -54.29
CA THR A 121 23.64 -8.32 -55.11
C THR A 121 22.76 -7.88 -56.28
N ARG A 122 22.74 -6.58 -56.55
CA ARG A 122 22.04 -6.00 -57.69
C ARG A 122 22.90 -6.12 -58.94
N ALA A 123 22.31 -6.60 -60.03
CA ALA A 123 23.01 -6.76 -61.31
C ALA A 123 23.55 -5.40 -61.80
N PRO A 124 24.82 -5.32 -62.22
CA PRO A 124 25.45 -4.05 -62.62
C PRO A 124 24.78 -3.44 -63.85
N GLU A 125 24.26 -4.26 -64.77
CA GLU A 125 23.55 -3.81 -65.97
C GLU A 125 22.28 -3.05 -65.61
N LEU A 126 21.54 -3.53 -64.60
CA LEU A 126 20.32 -2.87 -64.12
C LEU A 126 20.65 -1.52 -63.48
N VAL A 127 21.75 -1.43 -62.73
CA VAL A 127 22.18 -0.17 -62.12
C VAL A 127 22.64 0.83 -63.19
N ALA A 128 23.36 0.38 -64.22
CA ALA A 128 23.79 1.22 -65.35
C ALA A 128 22.59 1.72 -66.18
N GLN A 129 21.66 0.83 -66.53
CA GLN A 129 20.42 1.18 -67.23
C GLN A 129 19.57 2.16 -66.44
N ALA A 130 19.47 1.99 -65.12
CA ALA A 130 18.74 2.92 -64.25
C ALA A 130 19.33 4.34 -64.24
N LEU A 131 20.60 4.50 -64.62
CA LEU A 131 21.25 5.80 -64.79
C LEU A 131 21.16 6.34 -66.21
N GLY A 132 20.50 5.62 -67.14
CA GLY A 132 20.46 5.96 -68.56
C GLY A 132 21.79 5.74 -69.29
N LEU A 133 22.71 4.97 -68.68
CA LEU A 133 24.00 4.63 -69.27
C LEU A 133 23.86 3.31 -70.05
N ASP A 134 24.53 3.21 -71.20
CA ASP A 134 24.60 1.96 -71.96
C ASP A 134 25.55 0.97 -71.24
N PRO A 135 25.04 -0.16 -70.71
CA PRO A 135 25.87 -1.11 -69.98
C PRO A 135 26.97 -1.72 -70.85
N THR A 136 26.73 -1.85 -72.17
CA THR A 136 27.67 -2.46 -73.11
C THR A 136 28.90 -1.58 -73.37
N GLN A 137 28.74 -0.27 -73.17
CA GLN A 137 29.83 0.69 -73.29
C GLN A 137 30.56 0.82 -71.94
N LEU A 138 29.83 0.87 -70.83
CA LEU A 138 30.39 1.18 -69.51
C LEU A 138 31.04 -0.02 -68.80
N LEU A 139 30.41 -1.19 -68.89
CA LEU A 139 30.81 -2.39 -68.15
C LEU A 139 31.73 -3.28 -68.98
N ARG A 140 32.66 -3.93 -68.30
CA ARG A 140 33.54 -4.92 -68.92
C ARG A 140 32.76 -6.17 -69.31
N VAL A 141 32.94 -6.62 -70.55
CA VAL A 141 32.46 -7.93 -71.02
C VAL A 141 33.48 -8.99 -70.63
N PHE A 142 33.06 -10.04 -69.93
CA PHE A 142 33.94 -11.12 -69.48
C PHE A 142 33.81 -12.36 -70.37
N HIS A 143 34.93 -12.95 -70.76
CA HIS A 143 34.97 -14.22 -71.51
C HIS A 143 35.79 -15.29 -70.78
N PRO A 144 35.29 -15.84 -69.64
CA PRO A 144 36.06 -16.73 -68.78
C PRO A 144 36.43 -18.07 -69.43
N ALA A 145 35.68 -18.50 -70.45
CA ALA A 145 35.97 -19.73 -71.20
C ALA A 145 37.21 -19.60 -72.12
N THR A 146 37.59 -18.38 -72.49
CA THR A 146 38.65 -18.11 -73.47
C THR A 146 39.79 -17.27 -72.91
N SER A 147 39.62 -16.62 -71.76
CA SER A 147 40.62 -15.76 -71.11
C SER A 147 40.82 -16.14 -69.65
N SER A 148 42.02 -16.60 -69.31
CA SER A 148 42.41 -16.88 -67.92
C SER A 148 42.48 -15.61 -67.05
N ALA A 149 42.77 -14.46 -67.67
CA ALA A 149 42.78 -13.17 -66.99
C ALA A 149 41.37 -12.74 -66.56
N ASP A 150 40.37 -12.97 -67.41
CA ASP A 150 38.96 -12.67 -67.10
C ASP A 150 38.44 -13.60 -66.01
N ALA A 151 38.77 -14.89 -66.09
CA ALA A 151 38.43 -15.86 -65.04
C ALA A 151 39.04 -15.46 -63.68
N ALA A 152 40.32 -15.07 -63.65
CA ALA A 152 40.98 -14.60 -62.44
C ALA A 152 40.34 -13.32 -61.87
N LEU A 153 39.92 -12.39 -62.74
CA LEU A 153 39.24 -11.17 -62.33
C LEU A 153 37.83 -11.44 -61.81
N GLN A 154 37.06 -12.34 -62.45
CA GLN A 154 35.75 -12.76 -61.94
C GLN A 154 35.87 -13.40 -60.56
N LEU A 155 36.87 -14.26 -60.33
CA LEU A 155 37.16 -14.82 -59.01
C LEU A 155 37.48 -13.73 -57.98
N ARG A 156 38.20 -12.67 -58.38
CA ARG A 156 38.47 -11.51 -57.52
C ARG A 156 37.21 -10.69 -57.21
N ILE A 157 36.31 -10.51 -58.18
CA ILE A 157 35.01 -9.85 -57.96
C ILE A 157 34.16 -10.67 -56.99
N MET A 158 34.12 -12.00 -57.17
CA MET A 158 33.42 -12.91 -56.25
C MET A 158 34.01 -12.87 -54.83
N SER A 159 35.34 -12.76 -54.68
CA SER A 159 35.96 -12.66 -53.36
C SER A 159 35.64 -11.32 -52.67
N VAL A 160 35.61 -10.22 -53.42
CA VAL A 160 35.17 -8.90 -52.92
C VAL A 160 33.69 -8.92 -52.53
N PHE A 161 32.82 -9.50 -53.36
CA PHE A 161 31.41 -9.73 -53.03
C PHE A 161 31.25 -10.51 -51.72
N THR A 162 31.99 -11.61 -51.59
CA THR A 162 31.94 -12.47 -50.41
C THR A 162 32.39 -11.70 -49.16
N ALA A 163 33.49 -10.96 -49.24
CA ALA A 163 33.98 -10.15 -48.13
C ALA A 163 32.98 -9.05 -47.73
N ARG A 164 32.38 -8.38 -48.71
CA ARG A 164 31.31 -7.40 -48.49
C ARG A 164 30.11 -8.01 -47.79
N ALA A 165 29.61 -9.14 -48.28
CA ALA A 165 28.45 -9.82 -47.72
C ALA A 165 28.72 -10.35 -46.30
N MET A 166 29.94 -10.85 -46.03
CA MET A 166 30.37 -11.22 -44.68
C MET A 166 30.39 -10.02 -43.73
N LEU A 167 30.96 -8.88 -44.16
CA LEU A 167 31.01 -7.68 -43.33
C LEU A 167 29.63 -7.09 -43.06
N ALA A 168 28.75 -7.05 -44.06
CA ALA A 168 27.37 -6.57 -43.90
C ALA A 168 26.56 -7.52 -43.01
N GLY A 169 26.66 -8.84 -43.20
CA GLY A 169 26.01 -9.82 -42.34
C GLY A 169 26.49 -9.73 -40.89
N PHE A 170 27.81 -9.63 -40.67
CA PHE A 170 28.38 -9.43 -39.34
C PHE A 170 27.90 -8.13 -38.70
N MET A 171 27.82 -7.03 -39.47
CA MET A 171 27.30 -5.75 -39.01
C MET A 171 25.85 -5.90 -38.53
N VAL A 172 24.95 -6.48 -39.33
CA VAL A 172 23.54 -6.65 -38.97
C VAL A 172 23.37 -7.50 -37.72
N VAL A 173 24.04 -8.66 -37.67
CA VAL A 173 23.97 -9.57 -36.51
C VAL A 173 24.50 -8.89 -35.26
N THR A 174 25.63 -8.19 -35.35
CA THR A 174 26.23 -7.47 -34.23
C THR A 174 25.31 -6.36 -33.72
N GLN A 175 24.69 -5.60 -34.62
CA GLN A 175 23.75 -4.55 -34.22
C GLN A 175 22.48 -5.13 -33.60
N LEU A 176 21.94 -6.23 -34.14
CA LEU A 176 20.78 -6.90 -33.58
C LEU A 176 21.09 -7.41 -32.16
N LEU A 177 22.22 -8.08 -31.96
CA LEU A 177 22.66 -8.54 -30.64
C LEU A 177 22.85 -7.36 -29.67
N ASN A 178 23.41 -6.25 -30.13
CA ASN A 178 23.57 -5.04 -29.32
C ASN A 178 22.21 -4.45 -28.91
N ILE A 179 21.25 -4.39 -29.83
CA ILE A 179 19.88 -3.91 -29.54
C ILE A 179 19.20 -4.83 -28.53
N VAL A 180 19.26 -6.15 -28.74
CA VAL A 180 18.67 -7.14 -27.82
C VAL A 180 19.30 -7.03 -26.44
N ARG A 181 20.63 -6.96 -26.35
CA ARG A 181 21.35 -6.81 -25.07
C ARG A 181 21.00 -5.49 -24.38
N ALA A 182 21.02 -4.36 -25.10
CA ALA A 182 20.70 -3.06 -24.55
C ALA A 182 19.24 -2.99 -24.08
N SER A 183 18.32 -3.63 -24.81
CA SER A 183 16.90 -3.73 -24.45
C SER A 183 16.71 -4.59 -23.21
N GLY A 184 17.36 -5.76 -23.14
CA GLY A 184 17.32 -6.64 -21.98
C GLY A 184 17.87 -5.98 -20.71
N THR A 185 19.03 -5.30 -20.79
CA THR A 185 19.59 -4.56 -19.66
C THR A 185 18.69 -3.39 -19.24
N ALA A 186 18.09 -2.66 -20.19
CA ALA A 186 17.16 -1.57 -19.88
C ALA A 186 15.88 -2.09 -19.22
N ALA A 187 15.34 -3.22 -19.68
CA ALA A 187 14.15 -3.83 -19.10
C ALA A 187 14.40 -4.34 -17.66
N MET A 188 15.54 -5.00 -17.42
CA MET A 188 15.94 -5.40 -16.07
C MET A 188 16.18 -4.19 -15.16
N GLY A 189 16.89 -3.17 -15.65
CA GLY A 189 17.12 -1.93 -14.89
C GLY A 189 15.83 -1.20 -14.56
N TYR A 190 14.87 -1.15 -15.49
CA TYR A 190 13.54 -0.59 -15.23
C TYR A 190 12.81 -1.37 -14.13
N SER A 191 12.77 -2.71 -14.23
CA SER A 191 12.13 -3.55 -13.21
C SER A 191 12.76 -3.37 -11.83
N GLU A 192 14.09 -3.35 -11.77
CA GLU A 192 14.83 -3.09 -10.52
C GLU A 192 14.52 -1.69 -9.96
N ASN A 193 14.44 -0.67 -10.82
CA ASN A 193 14.06 0.68 -10.38
C ASN A 193 12.62 0.74 -9.86
N VAL A 194 11.69 -0.07 -10.42
CA VAL A 194 10.33 -0.21 -9.89
C VAL A 194 10.37 -0.82 -8.49
N TYR A 195 11.12 -1.90 -8.28
CA TYR A 195 11.28 -2.52 -6.97
C TYR A 195 11.89 -1.57 -5.93
N ARG A 196 12.82 -0.71 -6.37
CA ARG A 196 13.47 0.31 -5.54
C ARG A 196 12.67 1.59 -5.37
N GLY A 197 11.47 1.71 -5.97
CA GLY A 197 10.65 2.92 -5.87
C GLY A 197 11.26 4.15 -6.53
N LEU A 198 12.08 3.98 -7.58
CA LEU A 198 12.75 5.07 -8.30
C LEU A 198 12.05 5.43 -9.63
N GLU A 199 11.14 4.57 -10.11
CA GLU A 199 10.35 4.86 -11.31
C GLU A 199 9.08 5.67 -10.96
N PRO A 200 8.81 6.79 -11.65
CA PRO A 200 7.63 7.59 -11.38
C PRO A 200 6.34 6.85 -11.81
N PRO A 201 5.20 7.09 -11.15
CA PRO A 201 3.93 6.45 -11.51
C PRO A 201 3.55 6.60 -12.99
N LEU A 202 2.80 5.63 -13.52
CA LEU A 202 2.25 5.73 -14.88
C LEU A 202 1.09 6.74 -14.93
N GLN A 203 0.90 7.36 -16.08
CA GLN A 203 -0.22 8.27 -16.34
C GLN A 203 -1.53 7.50 -16.53
N GLY A 204 -2.66 8.16 -16.26
CA GLY A 204 -4.01 7.65 -16.51
C GLY A 204 -4.79 7.18 -15.27
N ILE A 205 -4.20 7.32 -14.08
CA ILE A 205 -4.91 7.23 -12.80
C ILE A 205 -5.05 8.64 -12.24
N GLU A 206 -6.28 9.05 -11.99
CA GLU A 206 -6.64 10.33 -11.41
C GLU A 206 -6.81 10.21 -9.89
N GLU A 207 -6.83 11.34 -9.19
CA GLU A 207 -7.08 11.40 -7.74
C GLU A 207 -6.15 10.54 -6.88
N ARG A 208 -4.85 10.52 -7.19
CA ARG A 208 -3.84 9.80 -6.39
C ARG A 208 -3.54 10.50 -5.06
N ILE A 209 -3.37 9.71 -4.01
CA ILE A 209 -2.97 10.14 -2.66
C ILE A 209 -1.54 9.67 -2.43
N ILE A 210 -0.70 10.56 -1.91
CA ILE A 210 0.66 10.21 -1.47
C ILE A 210 0.58 9.83 0.00
N ARG A 211 1.02 8.63 0.35
CA ARG A 211 1.08 8.18 1.74
C ARG A 211 2.53 7.94 2.17
N LEU A 212 2.96 8.64 3.20
CA LEU A 212 4.26 8.43 3.84
C LEU A 212 4.12 7.25 4.80
N SER A 213 4.85 6.18 4.54
CA SER A 213 4.70 4.89 5.22
C SER A 213 5.91 4.54 6.11
N GLY A 214 6.89 5.45 6.24
CA GLY A 214 8.10 5.22 7.02
C GLY A 214 8.86 3.98 6.53
N LYS A 215 9.38 3.18 7.47
CA LYS A 215 9.96 1.87 7.15
C LYS A 215 8.91 0.88 6.66
N GLY A 216 7.75 0.82 7.30
CA GLY A 216 6.65 -0.08 6.97
C GLY A 216 5.33 0.39 7.59
N SER A 217 4.21 -0.07 7.02
CA SER A 217 2.87 0.36 7.42
C SER A 217 1.83 -0.70 7.08
N ASP A 218 1.25 -1.31 8.12
CA ASP A 218 0.17 -2.31 7.99
C ASP A 218 -1.08 -1.67 7.35
N VAL A 219 -1.32 -0.39 7.62
CA VAL A 219 -2.43 0.39 7.03
C VAL A 219 -2.27 0.57 5.53
N THR A 220 -1.03 0.76 5.08
CA THR A 220 -0.70 0.94 3.67
C THR A 220 -1.04 -0.31 2.86
N GLU A 221 -0.78 -1.50 3.40
CA GLU A 221 -1.17 -2.77 2.76
C GLU A 221 -2.68 -2.85 2.55
N VAL A 222 -3.47 -2.58 3.58
CA VAL A 222 -4.94 -2.54 3.50
C VAL A 222 -5.41 -1.52 2.47
N SER A 223 -4.77 -0.37 2.42
CA SER A 223 -5.15 0.73 1.52
C SER A 223 -4.81 0.42 0.07
N MET A 224 -3.67 -0.19 -0.18
CA MET A 224 -3.35 -0.71 -1.51
C MET A 224 -4.35 -1.80 -1.90
N ALA A 225 -4.73 -2.69 -0.98
CA ALA A 225 -5.76 -3.70 -1.22
C ALA A 225 -7.11 -3.08 -1.65
N ARG A 226 -7.54 -2.02 -0.97
CA ARG A 226 -8.85 -1.38 -1.22
C ARG A 226 -8.85 -0.44 -2.43
N TYR A 227 -7.78 0.32 -2.65
CA TYR A 227 -7.76 1.42 -3.63
C TYR A 227 -6.69 1.26 -4.73
N GLY A 228 -5.80 0.28 -4.63
CA GLY A 228 -4.77 -0.01 -5.63
C GLY A 228 -3.90 1.21 -5.95
N ALA A 229 -3.81 1.54 -7.24
CA ALA A 229 -2.94 2.61 -7.73
C ALA A 229 -3.34 4.04 -7.30
N HIS A 230 -4.50 4.22 -6.66
CA HIS A 230 -4.87 5.51 -6.07
C HIS A 230 -4.02 5.86 -4.85
N ILE A 231 -3.43 4.87 -4.18
CA ILE A 231 -2.47 5.10 -3.09
C ILE A 231 -1.07 4.95 -3.67
N LEU A 232 -0.27 6.01 -3.57
CA LEU A 232 1.17 5.97 -3.82
C LEU A 232 1.89 5.96 -2.46
N PRO A 233 2.27 4.78 -1.95
CA PRO A 233 3.08 4.69 -0.76
C PRO A 233 4.50 5.20 -1.01
N VAL A 234 5.04 5.87 -0.01
CA VAL A 234 6.41 6.36 0.09
C VAL A 234 7.08 5.59 1.21
N PHE A 235 7.96 4.66 0.85
CA PHE A 235 8.72 3.84 1.78
C PHE A 235 10.16 4.35 1.93
N GLU A 236 10.74 4.16 3.10
CA GLU A 236 12.17 4.39 3.36
C GLU A 236 13.03 3.28 2.77
N ASP A 237 12.53 2.05 2.84
CA ASP A 237 13.17 0.85 2.31
C ASP A 237 12.14 -0.07 1.62
N PRO A 238 11.94 0.10 0.30
CA PRO A 238 11.05 -0.77 -0.47
C PRO A 238 11.47 -2.24 -0.49
N GLU A 239 12.72 -2.59 -0.20
CA GLU A 239 13.19 -3.98 -0.24
C GLU A 239 12.54 -4.83 0.86
N GLN A 240 12.28 -4.24 2.03
CA GLN A 240 11.53 -4.88 3.13
C GLN A 240 10.09 -5.21 2.72
N HIS A 241 9.55 -4.45 1.75
CA HIS A 241 8.20 -4.58 1.23
C HIS A 241 8.17 -5.26 -0.14
N ARG A 242 9.22 -6.00 -0.51
CA ARG A 242 9.35 -6.60 -1.85
C ARG A 242 8.16 -7.48 -2.25
N HIS A 243 7.56 -8.20 -1.29
CA HIS A 243 6.38 -9.03 -1.53
C HIS A 243 5.18 -8.16 -1.98
N LEU A 244 4.95 -7.06 -1.27
CA LEU A 244 3.89 -6.09 -1.54
C LEU A 244 4.18 -5.33 -2.85
N VAL A 245 5.42 -4.90 -3.07
CA VAL A 245 5.82 -4.27 -4.34
C VAL A 245 5.63 -5.26 -5.50
N ALA A 246 6.06 -6.52 -5.39
CA ALA A 246 5.89 -7.52 -6.43
C ALA A 246 4.41 -7.72 -6.80
N LEU A 247 3.55 -7.83 -5.78
CA LEU A 247 2.12 -8.00 -5.94
C LEU A 247 1.48 -6.83 -6.71
N TRP A 248 1.78 -5.60 -6.30
CA TRP A 248 1.12 -4.40 -6.85
C TRP A 248 1.78 -3.80 -8.10
N SER A 249 3.03 -4.18 -8.36
CA SER A 249 3.78 -3.75 -9.55
C SER A 249 3.66 -4.71 -10.74
N LEU A 250 2.87 -5.79 -10.62
CA LEU A 250 2.86 -6.88 -11.60
C LEU A 250 4.28 -7.45 -11.83
N ASN A 251 4.99 -7.74 -10.74
CA ASN A 251 6.39 -8.19 -10.72
C ASN A 251 7.38 -7.21 -11.37
N GLY A 252 7.29 -5.92 -11.04
CA GLY A 252 8.23 -4.88 -11.47
C GLY A 252 7.89 -4.23 -12.82
N ARG A 253 6.69 -4.50 -13.37
CA ARG A 253 6.26 -3.90 -14.65
C ARG A 253 5.67 -2.50 -14.47
N VAL A 254 4.98 -2.26 -13.36
CA VAL A 254 4.25 -1.02 -13.10
C VAL A 254 4.76 -0.37 -11.82
N PRO A 255 5.23 0.89 -11.86
CA PRO A 255 5.60 1.63 -10.65
C PRO A 255 4.38 1.84 -9.76
N CYS A 256 4.45 1.30 -8.55
CA CYS A 256 3.40 1.38 -7.54
C CYS A 256 3.87 2.02 -6.22
N VAL A 257 5.17 2.26 -6.03
CA VAL A 257 5.74 2.84 -4.81
C VAL A 257 6.76 3.92 -5.16
N TRP A 258 7.06 4.80 -4.21
CA TRP A 258 8.17 5.76 -4.28
C TRP A 258 9.12 5.57 -3.09
N CYS A 259 10.41 5.79 -3.29
CA CYS A 259 11.41 5.66 -2.24
C CYS A 259 11.93 7.03 -1.78
N VAL A 260 11.84 7.27 -0.48
CA VAL A 260 12.52 8.40 0.18
C VAL A 260 13.25 7.83 1.40
N PRO A 261 14.58 7.72 1.36
CA PRO A 261 15.32 7.16 2.48
C PRO A 261 15.06 7.94 3.77
N LYS A 262 15.18 7.23 4.89
CA LYS A 262 15.10 7.81 6.23
C LYS A 262 15.96 9.07 6.37
N ASP A 263 15.49 10.04 7.14
CA ASP A 263 16.13 11.35 7.34
C ASP A 263 16.27 12.18 6.04
N ARG A 264 15.70 11.72 4.91
CA ARG A 264 15.82 12.41 3.62
C ARG A 264 14.53 13.01 3.08
N TYR A 265 13.46 13.01 3.87
CA TYR A 265 12.18 13.63 3.52
C TYR A 265 12.28 15.13 3.23
N GLY A 266 13.24 15.84 3.82
CA GLY A 266 13.51 17.26 3.57
C GLY A 266 14.45 17.58 2.41
N PHE A 267 15.04 16.58 1.73
CA PHE A 267 15.93 16.86 0.60
C PHE A 267 15.20 16.80 -0.74
N ARG A 268 15.36 17.86 -1.55
CA ARG A 268 14.77 17.95 -2.90
C ARG A 268 15.15 16.80 -3.83
N HIS A 269 16.35 16.23 -3.69
CA HIS A 269 16.80 15.15 -4.56
C HIS A 269 16.03 13.84 -4.32
N SER A 270 15.52 13.60 -3.11
CA SER A 270 14.70 12.42 -2.77
C SER A 270 13.35 12.41 -3.49
N TRP A 271 12.88 13.58 -3.91
CA TRP A 271 11.62 13.77 -4.63
C TRP A 271 11.82 14.04 -6.13
N THR A 272 13.08 14.00 -6.59
CA THR A 272 13.39 14.26 -7.99
C THR A 272 12.94 13.09 -8.85
N GLY A 273 12.09 13.38 -9.83
CA GLY A 273 11.52 12.38 -10.74
C GLY A 273 10.04 12.13 -10.50
N LEU A 274 9.58 12.20 -9.24
CA LEU A 274 8.15 12.16 -8.92
C LEU A 274 7.48 13.40 -9.49
N ARG A 275 6.52 13.26 -10.41
CA ARG A 275 5.79 14.42 -10.96
C ARG A 275 4.41 14.47 -10.32
N VAL A 276 4.22 15.41 -9.40
CA VAL A 276 2.92 15.67 -8.77
C VAL A 276 2.13 16.61 -9.68
N ASP A 277 1.33 16.04 -10.57
CA ASP A 277 0.50 16.77 -11.54
C ASP A 277 -0.99 16.73 -11.15
N GLU A 278 -1.89 17.12 -12.08
CA GLU A 278 -3.34 17.20 -11.82
C GLU A 278 -3.93 15.83 -11.42
N SER A 279 -3.25 14.73 -11.74
CA SER A 279 -3.69 13.37 -11.39
C SER A 279 -3.56 13.08 -9.89
N PHE A 280 -2.95 13.94 -9.09
CA PHE A 280 -2.86 13.83 -7.62
C PHE A 280 -3.90 14.69 -6.88
N LEU A 281 -4.75 15.41 -7.61
CA LEU A 281 -5.72 16.31 -7.01
C LEU A 281 -7.07 15.61 -6.86
N LEU A 282 -7.52 15.44 -5.63
CA LEU A 282 -8.88 15.03 -5.31
C LEU A 282 -9.86 16.15 -5.68
N ARG A 283 -10.97 15.79 -6.31
CA ARG A 283 -12.06 16.72 -6.59
C ARG A 283 -13.08 16.70 -5.46
N THR A 284 -13.44 17.88 -4.95
CA THR A 284 -14.55 18.02 -3.99
C THR A 284 -15.89 18.12 -4.70
N THR A 285 -16.97 17.87 -3.97
CA THR A 285 -18.36 18.12 -4.41
C THR A 285 -18.59 19.60 -4.74
N THR A 286 -17.81 20.50 -4.13
CA THR A 286 -17.81 21.94 -4.42
C THR A 286 -16.98 22.34 -5.64
N GLY A 287 -16.36 21.38 -6.34
CA GLY A 287 -15.55 21.61 -7.53
C GLY A 287 -14.13 22.14 -7.26
N LYS A 288 -13.70 22.16 -5.99
CA LYS A 288 -12.34 22.54 -5.59
C LYS A 288 -11.40 21.35 -5.73
N TYR A 289 -10.12 21.64 -5.92
CA TYR A 289 -9.06 20.64 -5.99
C TYR A 289 -8.27 20.58 -4.69
N ILE A 290 -8.01 19.36 -4.22
CA ILE A 290 -7.30 19.11 -2.98
C ILE A 290 -6.15 18.15 -3.21
N LEU A 291 -4.94 18.57 -2.87
CA LEU A 291 -3.78 17.68 -2.78
C LEU A 291 -3.81 17.01 -1.40
N CYS A 292 -4.08 15.71 -1.36
CA CYS A 292 -4.13 14.94 -0.12
C CYS A 292 -2.81 14.19 0.08
N ILE A 293 -2.16 14.46 1.22
CA ILE A 293 -0.94 13.79 1.63
C ILE A 293 -1.18 13.20 3.02
N GLU A 294 -0.95 11.92 3.15
CA GLU A 294 -1.18 11.15 4.38
C GLU A 294 0.17 10.68 4.93
N ALA A 295 0.27 10.52 6.24
CA ALA A 295 1.42 9.93 6.89
C ALA A 295 0.97 8.96 7.97
N ASP A 296 1.56 7.78 7.95
CA ASP A 296 1.43 6.77 8.98
C ASP A 296 2.69 6.79 9.86
N ALA A 297 2.53 7.31 11.08
CA ALA A 297 3.57 7.32 12.11
C ALA A 297 3.31 6.23 13.17
N THR A 298 2.49 5.22 12.87
CA THR A 298 2.28 4.08 13.76
C THR A 298 3.38 3.04 13.60
N LEU A 299 3.67 2.33 14.68
CA LEU A 299 4.58 1.20 14.66
C LEU A 299 3.88 -0.04 14.12
N GLN A 300 4.52 -0.69 13.14
CA GLN A 300 4.14 -2.01 12.68
C GLN A 300 4.04 -2.98 13.86
N ASP A 301 2.98 -3.79 13.87
CA ASP A 301 2.70 -4.78 14.92
C ASP A 301 2.52 -4.22 16.35
N ARG A 302 2.47 -2.92 16.59
CA ARG A 302 2.36 -2.36 17.96
C ARG A 302 1.20 -1.40 18.13
N ALA A 303 0.13 -1.62 17.37
CA ALA A 303 -1.03 -0.72 17.32
C ALA A 303 -1.75 -0.62 18.68
N PHE A 304 -1.92 -1.73 19.40
CA PHE A 304 -2.59 -1.77 20.70
C PHE A 304 -1.67 -1.59 21.91
N GLU A 305 -0.39 -1.30 21.70
CA GLU A 305 0.49 -0.95 22.82
C GLU A 305 0.12 0.43 23.37
N LEU A 306 -0.52 0.47 24.54
CA LEU A 306 -1.05 1.70 25.13
C LEU A 306 -0.01 2.48 25.95
N ARG A 307 1.15 1.89 26.23
CA ARG A 307 2.22 2.55 26.98
C ARG A 307 3.26 3.15 26.05
N VAL A 308 3.67 4.37 26.36
CA VAL A 308 4.84 5.00 25.76
C VAL A 308 6.06 4.42 26.50
N MET A 309 6.74 3.45 25.91
CA MET A 309 7.90 2.78 26.53
C MET A 309 8.98 3.80 26.93
N PRO A 310 9.28 4.03 28.24
CA PRO A 310 10.14 5.13 28.65
C PRO A 310 11.64 4.81 28.74
N LYS A 311 12.10 3.57 28.47
CA LYS A 311 13.46 3.14 28.93
C LYS A 311 14.49 2.82 27.85
N SER A 312 14.16 3.00 26.59
CA SER A 312 15.14 3.17 25.51
C SER A 312 14.59 4.32 24.67
N PRO A 313 15.41 5.17 24.02
CA PRO A 313 14.89 5.84 22.84
C PRO A 313 14.21 4.73 22.03
N LEU A 314 12.90 4.89 21.75
CA LEU A 314 12.26 4.21 20.63
C LEU A 314 13.34 4.13 19.56
N PRO A 315 13.70 2.95 19.03
CA PRO A 315 14.76 2.90 18.04
C PRO A 315 14.41 3.99 17.04
N LYS A 316 15.20 5.08 17.04
CA LYS A 316 14.91 6.30 16.26
C LYS A 316 14.77 5.96 14.78
N ASP A 317 15.12 4.73 14.46
CA ASP A 317 15.15 4.05 13.22
C ASP A 317 13.80 3.46 12.77
N GLU A 318 12.75 3.32 13.57
CA GLU A 318 11.53 2.60 13.13
C GLU A 318 10.31 3.47 12.80
N GLU A 319 10.17 4.65 13.38
CA GLU A 319 8.98 5.50 13.21
C GLU A 319 9.22 6.65 12.24
N LEU A 320 8.23 6.91 11.39
CA LEU A 320 8.14 8.18 10.66
C LEU A 320 7.87 9.32 11.65
N SER A 321 8.82 10.22 11.82
CA SER A 321 8.65 11.35 12.73
C SER A 321 7.71 12.42 12.14
N VAL A 322 7.08 13.22 13.02
CA VAL A 322 6.28 14.37 12.61
C VAL A 322 7.12 15.41 11.85
N GLU A 323 8.40 15.54 12.20
CA GLU A 323 9.38 16.36 11.47
C GLU A 323 9.52 15.90 10.03
N GLU A 324 9.82 14.62 9.82
CA GLU A 324 9.99 14.04 8.49
C GLU A 324 8.71 14.17 7.66
N ALA A 325 7.56 13.83 8.25
CA ALA A 325 6.27 14.01 7.60
C ALA A 325 6.03 15.47 7.20
N SER A 326 6.30 16.43 8.10
CA SER A 326 6.13 17.86 7.82
C SER A 326 7.06 18.38 6.70
N GLN A 327 8.28 17.85 6.62
CA GLN A 327 9.24 18.19 5.57
C GLN A 327 8.78 17.64 4.22
N ALA A 328 8.31 16.39 4.21
CA ALA A 328 7.74 15.74 3.03
C ALA A 328 6.53 16.52 2.50
N TYR A 329 5.59 16.88 3.37
CA TYR A 329 4.42 17.69 3.00
C TYR A 329 4.83 18.95 2.25
N ARG A 330 5.76 19.73 2.81
CA ARG A 330 6.25 20.97 2.17
C ARG A 330 6.91 20.73 0.81
N LEU A 331 7.67 19.65 0.64
CA LEU A 331 8.31 19.36 -0.64
C LEU A 331 7.33 18.91 -1.71
N VAL A 332 6.38 18.04 -1.35
CA VAL A 332 5.31 17.58 -2.25
C VAL A 332 4.42 18.75 -2.66
N GLU A 333 3.99 19.59 -1.70
CA GLU A 333 3.22 20.80 -1.96
C GLU A 333 3.96 21.76 -2.90
N ARG A 334 5.23 22.02 -2.64
CA ARG A 334 6.06 22.89 -3.48
C ARG A 334 6.18 22.35 -4.90
N GLN A 335 6.35 21.03 -5.05
CA GLN A 335 6.46 20.38 -6.35
C GLN A 335 5.13 20.47 -7.13
N ALA A 336 4.02 20.23 -6.44
CA ALA A 336 2.68 20.40 -6.99
C ALA A 336 2.44 21.86 -7.41
N ALA A 337 2.79 22.84 -6.57
CA ALA A 337 2.65 24.27 -6.87
C ALA A 337 3.48 24.74 -8.08
N LEU A 338 4.61 24.10 -8.35
CA LEU A 338 5.44 24.38 -9.53
C LEU A 338 4.87 23.74 -10.81
N ALA A 339 4.22 22.58 -10.69
CA ALA A 339 3.69 21.84 -11.84
C ALA A 339 2.27 22.26 -12.22
N LEU A 340 1.46 22.66 -11.25
CA LEU A 340 0.03 22.94 -11.39
C LEU A 340 -0.21 24.42 -11.67
N ARG A 341 -1.05 24.69 -12.68
CA ARG A 341 -1.49 26.06 -13.01
C ARG A 341 -2.72 26.51 -12.22
N ARG A 342 -3.50 25.56 -11.70
CA ARG A 342 -4.77 25.81 -11.01
C ARG A 342 -4.55 25.95 -9.51
N PRO A 343 -5.33 26.80 -8.82
CA PRO A 343 -5.29 26.86 -7.37
C PRO A 343 -5.82 25.55 -6.78
N PHE A 344 -5.11 25.01 -5.80
CA PHE A 344 -5.51 23.84 -5.03
C PHE A 344 -5.29 24.12 -3.54
N ARG A 345 -5.94 23.35 -2.68
CA ARG A 345 -5.70 23.32 -1.24
C ARG A 345 -4.97 22.04 -0.87
N SER A 346 -4.07 22.09 0.09
CA SER A 346 -3.48 20.87 0.64
C SER A 346 -4.25 20.37 1.85
N LEU A 347 -4.27 19.06 2.01
CA LEU A 347 -4.69 18.37 3.23
C LEU A 347 -3.59 17.41 3.65
N CYS A 348 -2.91 17.75 4.74
CA CYS A 348 -1.90 16.91 5.37
C CYS A 348 -2.51 16.19 6.58
N VAL A 349 -2.57 14.86 6.53
CA VAL A 349 -3.19 13.99 7.55
C VAL A 349 -2.12 13.13 8.19
N LEU A 350 -2.00 13.16 9.51
CA LEU A 350 -1.09 12.30 10.27
C LEU A 350 -1.90 11.32 11.11
N LEU A 351 -1.58 10.03 11.01
CA LEU A 351 -1.98 9.00 11.96
C LEU A 351 -0.82 8.79 12.94
N GLY A 352 -1.04 9.00 14.22
CA GLY A 352 0.00 8.86 15.24
C GLY A 352 -0.55 8.91 16.66
N ASP A 353 0.28 8.53 17.62
CA ASP A 353 -0.12 8.62 19.03
C ASP A 353 -0.13 10.10 19.46
N SER A 354 -1.32 10.62 19.73
CA SER A 354 -1.52 12.03 20.06
C SER A 354 -0.80 12.46 21.35
N ARG A 355 -0.46 11.50 22.23
CA ARG A 355 0.22 11.71 23.52
C ARG A 355 1.71 11.42 23.47
N GLN A 356 2.21 10.97 22.32
CA GLN A 356 3.64 10.76 22.12
C GLN A 356 4.39 12.05 22.47
N PRO A 357 5.40 12.00 23.36
CA PRO A 357 6.21 13.16 23.67
C PRO A 357 7.08 13.52 22.46
N CYS A 358 6.96 14.75 22.00
CA CYS A 358 7.81 15.33 20.98
C CYS A 358 8.79 16.31 21.61
N ASP A 359 10.06 16.20 21.24
CA ASP A 359 11.10 17.14 21.62
C ASP A 359 10.93 18.46 20.83
N LEU A 360 10.85 19.59 21.53
CA LEU A 360 10.87 20.93 20.92
C LEU A 360 12.25 21.59 20.98
N GLY A 361 13.23 20.93 21.60
CA GLY A 361 14.51 21.47 22.00
C GLY A 361 14.47 22.09 23.40
N GLY A 362 15.65 22.18 24.04
CA GLY A 362 15.82 22.88 25.32
C GLY A 362 15.12 22.21 26.51
N ASP A 363 15.12 20.88 26.58
CA ASP A 363 14.49 20.06 27.63
C ASP A 363 12.96 20.22 27.75
N SER A 364 12.32 20.85 26.76
CA SER A 364 10.87 21.02 26.72
C SER A 364 10.21 19.95 25.85
N PHE A 365 9.35 19.14 26.46
CA PHE A 365 8.54 18.14 25.78
C PHE A 365 7.09 18.61 25.71
N VAL A 366 6.49 18.51 24.53
CA VAL A 366 5.04 18.66 24.35
C VAL A 366 4.48 17.39 23.73
N THR A 367 3.20 17.14 23.90
CA THR A 367 2.54 16.03 23.19
C THR A 367 2.49 16.31 21.68
N LEU A 368 2.46 15.25 20.85
CA LEU A 368 2.24 15.37 19.40
C LEU A 368 1.02 16.23 19.09
N ARG A 369 -0.05 16.06 19.88
CA ARG A 369 -1.27 16.86 19.76
C ARG A 369 -1.03 18.36 19.95
N GLU A 370 -0.30 18.73 21.00
CA GLU A 370 0.02 20.12 21.29
C GLU A 370 0.94 20.71 20.22
N ARG A 371 1.94 19.95 19.78
CA ARG A 371 2.83 20.35 18.69
C ARG A 371 2.06 20.64 17.41
N THR A 372 1.18 19.73 16.99
CA THR A 372 0.34 19.93 15.79
C THR A 372 -0.51 21.19 15.92
N ARG A 373 -1.09 21.45 17.09
CA ARG A 373 -1.87 22.67 17.36
C ARG A 373 -1.02 23.94 17.30
N LEU A 374 0.19 23.91 17.85
CA LEU A 374 1.07 25.08 17.96
C LEU A 374 1.80 25.41 16.66
N LYS A 375 2.35 24.41 15.98
CA LYS A 375 3.16 24.60 14.76
C LYS A 375 2.34 24.55 13.47
N GLN A 376 1.11 24.03 13.50
CA GLN A 376 0.24 23.84 12.33
C GLN A 376 0.92 23.05 11.19
N GLU A 377 1.83 22.13 11.53
CA GLU A 377 2.56 21.28 10.57
C GLU A 377 1.67 20.20 9.93
N VAL A 378 0.57 19.87 10.60
CA VAL A 378 -0.42 18.84 10.19
C VAL A 378 -1.80 19.49 10.24
N ASN A 379 -2.66 19.20 9.25
CA ASN A 379 -4.01 19.75 9.22
C ASN A 379 -5.01 18.91 10.02
N VAL A 380 -4.87 17.58 9.97
CA VAL A 380 -5.71 16.62 10.69
C VAL A 380 -4.81 15.55 11.33
N LEU A 381 -4.90 15.40 12.64
CA LEU A 381 -4.29 14.34 13.43
C LEU A 381 -5.36 13.31 13.80
N ILE A 382 -5.17 12.09 13.32
CA ILE A 382 -5.91 10.90 13.74
C ILE A 382 -5.13 10.29 14.90
N ASP A 383 -5.73 10.27 16.09
CA ASP A 383 -5.18 9.57 17.25
C ASP A 383 -5.15 8.06 16.95
N SER A 384 -4.00 7.42 17.04
CA SER A 384 -3.89 5.99 16.73
C SER A 384 -4.51 5.10 17.80
N LYS A 385 -4.58 5.52 19.07
CA LYS A 385 -5.09 4.65 20.14
C LYS A 385 -6.60 4.77 20.33
N ALA A 386 -7.15 5.98 20.16
CA ALA A 386 -8.56 6.24 20.45
C ALA A 386 -9.56 5.41 19.60
N PRO A 387 -9.41 5.29 18.26
CA PRO A 387 -10.24 4.44 17.41
C PRO A 387 -10.33 2.99 17.89
N LEU A 388 -9.19 2.42 18.26
CA LEU A 388 -9.07 1.02 18.67
C LEU A 388 -9.82 0.79 19.99
N LEU A 389 -9.61 1.68 20.96
CA LEU A 389 -10.31 1.61 22.25
C LEU A 389 -11.82 1.78 22.10
N LEU A 390 -12.28 2.63 21.18
CA LEU A 390 -13.72 2.76 20.90
C LEU A 390 -14.31 1.47 20.35
N GLU A 391 -13.62 0.75 19.47
CA GLU A 391 -14.08 -0.56 18.99
C GLU A 391 -14.13 -1.60 20.11
N VAL A 392 -13.16 -1.58 21.03
CA VAL A 392 -13.20 -2.42 22.24
C VAL A 392 -14.44 -2.10 23.08
N LEU A 393 -14.77 -0.82 23.32
CA LEU A 393 -15.99 -0.46 24.07
C LEU A 393 -17.27 -0.84 23.34
N LYS A 394 -17.31 -0.69 22.02
CA LYS A 394 -18.46 -1.12 21.21
C LYS A 394 -18.65 -2.62 21.32
N TRP A 395 -17.57 -3.39 21.30
CA TRP A 395 -17.63 -4.84 21.54
C TRP A 395 -18.11 -5.14 22.96
N CYS A 396 -17.54 -4.48 23.99
CA CYS A 396 -17.97 -4.68 25.37
C CYS A 396 -19.46 -4.39 25.57
N GLY A 397 -19.98 -3.30 24.99
CA GLY A 397 -21.39 -2.94 25.09
C GLY A 397 -22.34 -3.88 24.34
N ARG A 398 -21.83 -4.73 23.44
CA ARG A 398 -22.63 -5.71 22.69
C ARG A 398 -22.59 -7.10 23.32
N PHE A 399 -21.43 -7.50 23.85
CA PHE A 399 -21.16 -8.91 24.19
C PHE A 399 -20.91 -9.14 25.67
N VAL A 400 -20.64 -8.09 26.46
CA VAL A 400 -20.52 -8.21 27.91
C VAL A 400 -21.90 -7.97 28.51
N ASP A 401 -22.40 -8.96 29.24
CA ASP A 401 -23.72 -8.92 29.87
C ASP A 401 -23.83 -7.79 30.91
N ASP A 402 -25.02 -7.62 31.49
CA ASP A 402 -25.29 -6.65 32.57
C ASP A 402 -24.33 -6.78 33.77
N ARG A 403 -23.69 -7.95 33.92
CA ARG A 403 -22.65 -8.22 34.92
C ARG A 403 -21.40 -7.35 34.74
N LYS A 404 -21.15 -6.89 33.51
CA LYS A 404 -19.97 -6.12 33.10
C LYS A 404 -18.63 -6.80 33.42
N THR A 405 -18.60 -8.12 33.55
CA THR A 405 -17.38 -8.90 33.84
C THR A 405 -16.83 -9.52 32.57
N LEU A 406 -15.52 -9.40 32.34
CA LEU A 406 -14.83 -10.02 31.20
C LEU A 406 -13.44 -10.52 31.58
N VAL A 407 -12.95 -11.48 30.80
CA VAL A 407 -11.60 -12.04 30.91
C VAL A 407 -10.66 -11.29 29.98
N LEU A 408 -9.58 -10.74 30.53
CA LEU A 408 -8.55 -10.05 29.76
C LEU A 408 -7.32 -10.94 29.66
N ASP A 409 -7.14 -11.54 28.48
CA ASP A 409 -6.00 -12.39 28.15
C ASP A 409 -5.05 -11.66 27.21
N VAL A 410 -4.18 -10.86 27.82
CA VAL A 410 -3.26 -10.01 27.08
C VAL A 410 -1.86 -10.07 27.66
N THR A 411 -0.90 -9.62 26.89
CA THR A 411 0.47 -9.52 27.38
C THR A 411 0.61 -8.69 28.66
N PRO A 412 1.54 -9.05 29.57
CA PRO A 412 1.70 -8.36 30.86
C PRO A 412 1.85 -6.84 30.76
N HIS A 413 2.52 -6.35 29.72
CA HIS A 413 2.73 -4.91 29.51
C HIS A 413 1.45 -4.17 29.11
N ASN A 414 0.52 -4.83 28.42
CA ASN A 414 -0.76 -4.25 27.98
C ASN A 414 -1.91 -4.52 28.96
N PHE A 415 -1.73 -5.46 29.89
CA PHE A 415 -2.75 -5.81 30.88
C PHE A 415 -3.13 -4.62 31.77
N THR A 416 -2.16 -3.93 32.38
CA THR A 416 -2.46 -2.82 33.30
C THR A 416 -3.18 -1.65 32.61
N PRO A 417 -2.71 -1.14 31.46
CA PRO A 417 -3.42 -0.08 30.73
C PRO A 417 -4.85 -0.46 30.33
N LEU A 418 -5.04 -1.65 29.75
CA LEU A 418 -6.36 -2.11 29.31
C LEU A 418 -7.29 -2.35 30.50
N LYS A 419 -6.78 -2.88 31.62
CA LYS A 419 -7.54 -3.03 32.86
C LYS A 419 -8.04 -1.68 33.38
N VAL A 420 -7.15 -0.69 33.50
CA VAL A 420 -7.53 0.68 33.93
C VAL A 420 -8.58 1.27 32.99
N PHE A 421 -8.46 1.00 31.69
CA PHE A 421 -9.39 1.48 30.70
C PHE A 421 -10.79 0.88 30.83
N LEU A 422 -10.87 -0.44 30.98
CA LEU A 422 -12.13 -1.17 31.15
C LEU A 422 -12.79 -0.83 32.49
N GLU A 423 -12.02 -0.79 33.58
CA GLU A 423 -12.53 -0.45 34.92
C GLU A 423 -13.12 0.96 34.99
N ARG A 424 -12.50 1.94 34.31
CA ARG A 424 -13.05 3.31 34.22
C ARG A 424 -14.38 3.38 33.48
N HIS A 425 -14.65 2.44 32.59
CA HIS A 425 -15.94 2.31 31.90
C HIS A 425 -16.92 1.37 32.63
N GLY A 426 -16.58 0.96 33.86
CA GLY A 426 -17.44 0.17 34.74
C GLY A 426 -17.40 -1.33 34.48
N TYR A 427 -16.36 -1.84 33.80
CA TYR A 427 -16.17 -3.27 33.59
C TYR A 427 -15.25 -3.89 34.66
N ALA A 428 -15.63 -5.06 35.19
CA ALA A 428 -14.79 -5.87 36.04
C ALA A 428 -13.89 -6.76 35.16
N VAL A 429 -12.58 -6.71 35.41
CA VAL A 429 -11.58 -7.40 34.60
C VAL A 429 -10.95 -8.53 35.40
N LEU A 430 -11.06 -9.74 34.87
CA LEU A 430 -10.43 -10.94 35.42
C LEU A 430 -9.25 -11.38 34.55
N THR A 431 -8.19 -11.88 35.17
CA THR A 431 -7.16 -12.66 34.49
C THR A 431 -7.71 -14.04 34.10
N PRO A 432 -7.06 -14.77 33.16
CA PRO A 432 -7.47 -16.14 32.84
C PRO A 432 -7.54 -17.06 34.06
N ALA A 433 -6.60 -16.93 35.02
CA ALA A 433 -6.60 -17.72 36.25
C ALA A 433 -7.77 -17.35 37.19
N GLU A 434 -8.02 -16.06 37.39
CA GLU A 434 -9.15 -15.57 38.21
C GLU A 434 -10.50 -15.96 37.59
N ALA A 435 -10.58 -16.04 36.26
CA ALA A 435 -11.81 -16.46 35.57
C ALA A 435 -12.18 -17.92 35.87
N VAL A 436 -11.19 -18.82 35.94
CA VAL A 436 -11.41 -20.22 36.32
C VAL A 436 -11.99 -20.29 37.73
N GLU A 437 -11.36 -19.61 38.69
CA GLU A 437 -11.85 -19.58 40.07
C GLU A 437 -13.25 -18.96 40.18
N PHE A 438 -13.52 -17.91 39.40
CA PHE A 438 -14.83 -17.24 39.37
C PHE A 438 -15.92 -18.19 38.84
N GLU A 439 -15.67 -18.88 37.73
CA GLU A 439 -16.62 -19.84 37.17
C GLU A 439 -16.85 -21.04 38.09
N GLU A 440 -15.82 -21.53 38.78
CA GLU A 440 -15.94 -22.61 39.76
C GLU A 440 -16.83 -22.20 40.94
N ARG A 441 -16.65 -20.98 41.46
CA ARG A 441 -17.50 -20.42 42.51
C ARG A 441 -18.95 -20.27 42.03
N GLU A 442 -19.17 -19.73 40.83
CA GLU A 442 -20.52 -19.56 40.29
C GLU A 442 -21.22 -20.91 40.05
N ARG A 443 -20.50 -21.91 39.53
CA ARG A 443 -21.04 -23.28 39.38
C ARG A 443 -21.41 -23.88 40.74
N ALA A 444 -20.60 -23.65 41.78
CA ALA A 444 -20.90 -24.10 43.14
C ALA A 444 -22.13 -23.41 43.72
N GLU A 445 -22.29 -22.09 43.51
CA GLU A 445 -23.47 -21.32 43.93
C GLU A 445 -24.74 -21.77 43.22
N ILE A 446 -24.70 -21.94 41.88
CA ILE A 446 -25.83 -22.45 41.10
C ILE A 446 -26.20 -23.87 41.54
N ALA A 447 -25.21 -24.74 41.79
CA ALA A 447 -25.46 -26.09 42.28
C ALA A 447 -26.07 -26.08 43.69
N ALA A 448 -25.63 -25.17 44.56
CA ALA A 448 -26.20 -24.98 45.89
C ALA A 448 -27.64 -24.46 45.83
N GLU A 449 -27.93 -23.47 44.98
CA GLU A 449 -29.29 -22.97 44.75
C GLU A 449 -30.21 -24.03 44.14
N ALA A 450 -29.72 -24.81 43.17
CA ALA A 450 -30.46 -25.90 42.58
C ALA A 450 -30.78 -26.98 43.61
N LYS A 451 -29.80 -27.35 44.45
CA LYS A 451 -29.98 -28.29 45.55
C LYS A 451 -30.98 -27.76 46.58
N ALA A 452 -30.88 -26.49 46.97
CA ALA A 452 -31.84 -25.85 47.89
C ALA A 452 -33.26 -25.80 47.32
N LYS A 453 -33.41 -25.56 46.01
CA LYS A 453 -34.72 -25.62 45.33
C LYS A 453 -35.27 -27.04 45.28
N VAL A 454 -34.44 -28.04 45.02
CA VAL A 454 -34.87 -29.45 45.04
C VAL A 454 -35.29 -29.85 46.46
N GLU A 455 -34.51 -29.50 47.48
CA GLU A 455 -34.86 -29.78 48.89
C GLU A 455 -36.15 -29.05 49.31
N ALA A 456 -36.35 -27.81 48.87
CA ALA A 456 -37.60 -27.06 49.10
C ALA A 456 -38.80 -27.66 48.34
N GLU A 457 -38.62 -28.10 47.09
CA GLU A 457 -39.65 -28.79 46.31
C GLU A 457 -39.98 -30.17 46.92
N GLU A 458 -39.00 -30.91 47.44
CA GLU A 458 -39.22 -32.17 48.18
C GLU A 458 -39.95 -31.94 49.51
N GLN A 459 -39.62 -30.87 50.25
CA GLN A 459 -40.35 -30.49 51.46
C GLN A 459 -41.80 -30.07 51.15
N ASP A 460 -42.02 -29.30 50.08
CA ASP A 460 -43.36 -28.92 49.62
C ASP A 460 -44.15 -30.14 49.14
N GLN A 461 -43.50 -31.11 48.46
CA GLN A 461 -44.11 -32.38 48.09
C GLN A 461 -44.47 -33.25 49.30
N ARG A 462 -43.63 -33.30 50.34
CA ARG A 462 -43.96 -34.00 51.59
C ARG A 462 -45.14 -33.33 52.29
N HIS A 463 -45.16 -32.00 52.37
CA HIS A 463 -46.28 -31.25 52.94
C HIS A 463 -47.56 -31.39 52.10
N ARG A 464 -47.46 -31.50 50.77
CA ARG A 464 -48.61 -31.82 49.90
C ARG A 464 -49.06 -33.26 50.02
N GLN A 465 -48.16 -34.23 50.15
CA GLN A 465 -48.53 -35.62 50.40
C GLN A 465 -49.22 -35.79 51.76
N GLU A 466 -48.78 -35.07 52.80
CA GLU A 466 -49.45 -35.02 54.10
C GLU A 466 -50.84 -34.36 54.04
N LEU A 467 -51.03 -33.36 53.15
CA LEU A 467 -52.33 -32.75 52.86
C LEU A 467 -53.22 -33.63 51.96
N GLU A 468 -52.65 -34.32 50.97
CA GLU A 468 -53.34 -35.25 50.07
C GLU A 468 -53.76 -36.54 50.80
N GLU A 469 -52.99 -37.01 51.80
CA GLU A 469 -53.41 -38.06 52.73
C GLU A 469 -54.58 -37.61 53.64
N GLN A 470 -54.82 -36.31 53.79
CA GLN A 470 -56.03 -35.76 54.42
C GLN A 470 -57.19 -35.53 53.43
N GLU A 471 -56.95 -35.51 52.11
CA GLU A 471 -57.93 -35.23 51.04
C GLU A 471 -58.00 -36.33 49.97
N LEU A 472 -58.22 -37.58 50.36
CA LEU A 472 -58.35 -38.69 49.40
C LEU A 472 -59.76 -38.73 48.76
N ALA A 473 -60.08 -37.82 47.82
CA ALA A 473 -61.09 -37.99 46.75
C ALA A 473 -61.26 -36.75 45.82
N LEU A 474 -60.57 -36.72 44.66
CA LEU A 474 -61.09 -36.37 43.31
C LEU A 474 -59.97 -35.89 42.36
N ALA A 475 -59.84 -36.68 41.29
CA ALA A 475 -59.15 -36.49 40.01
C ALA A 475 -58.58 -35.11 39.62
N GLY A 476 -57.38 -35.16 39.01
CA GLY A 476 -57.01 -34.21 37.95
C GLY A 476 -55.50 -34.05 37.76
N SER A 477 -54.92 -34.82 36.84
CA SER A 477 -53.51 -34.74 36.45
C SER A 477 -53.18 -33.46 35.68
N THR A 478 -52.02 -32.85 35.97
CA THR A 478 -51.38 -31.94 35.02
C THR A 478 -49.85 -32.05 34.99
N SER A 479 -49.42 -32.42 33.79
CA SER A 479 -48.11 -32.39 33.14
C SER A 479 -47.07 -31.37 33.64
N LEU A 480 -45.92 -31.90 34.09
CA LEU A 480 -44.66 -31.21 34.28
C LEU A 480 -44.02 -30.87 32.92
N LYS A 481 -43.94 -29.58 32.59
CA LYS A 481 -43.09 -29.08 31.49
C LYS A 481 -41.64 -28.99 31.97
N GLY A 482 -40.74 -29.64 31.23
CA GLY A 482 -39.30 -29.64 31.49
C GLY A 482 -38.72 -28.23 31.56
N ARG A 483 -38.17 -27.89 32.73
CA ARG A 483 -37.26 -26.76 32.91
C ARG A 483 -35.92 -27.15 32.26
N GLN A 484 -35.61 -26.58 31.11
CA GLN A 484 -34.25 -26.62 30.58
C GLN A 484 -33.34 -25.86 31.55
N SER A 485 -32.38 -26.57 32.15
CA SER A 485 -31.28 -25.95 32.89
C SER A 485 -30.50 -25.05 31.94
N LYS A 486 -30.58 -23.73 32.12
CA LYS A 486 -29.67 -22.79 31.45
C LYS A 486 -28.25 -23.18 31.86
N LYS A 487 -27.44 -23.62 30.90
CA LYS A 487 -26.00 -23.80 31.13
C LYS A 487 -25.42 -22.43 31.56
N PRO A 488 -24.45 -22.40 32.49
CA PRO A 488 -23.78 -21.15 32.84
C PRO A 488 -23.19 -20.55 31.58
N GLU A 489 -23.53 -19.29 31.30
CA GLU A 489 -23.01 -18.55 30.17
C GLU A 489 -21.53 -18.26 30.43
N LYS A 490 -20.67 -18.66 29.48
CA LYS A 490 -19.22 -18.42 29.59
C LYS A 490 -18.92 -16.93 29.57
N LEU A 491 -17.89 -16.50 30.28
CA LEU A 491 -17.50 -15.10 30.31
C LEU A 491 -16.94 -14.63 28.95
N PRO A 492 -17.24 -13.38 28.53
CA PRO A 492 -16.60 -12.77 27.37
C PRO A 492 -15.09 -12.65 27.58
N ARG A 493 -14.31 -12.86 26.52
CA ARG A 493 -12.84 -12.82 26.59
C ARG A 493 -12.26 -11.87 25.56
N LEU A 494 -11.30 -11.07 25.96
CA LEU A 494 -10.51 -10.21 25.08
C LEU A 494 -9.08 -10.75 24.99
N LEU A 495 -8.60 -11.01 23.78
CA LEU A 495 -7.30 -11.60 23.48
C LEU A 495 -6.39 -10.60 22.75
N TYR A 496 -5.17 -10.40 23.25
CA TYR A 496 -4.16 -9.59 22.55
C TYR A 496 -2.72 -9.93 22.95
N TYR A 497 -1.93 -10.32 21.94
CA TYR A 497 -0.49 -10.55 22.05
C TYR A 497 0.26 -9.62 21.08
N PRO A 498 1.58 -9.40 21.27
CA PRO A 498 2.27 -8.28 20.64
C PRO A 498 2.15 -8.30 19.12
N THR A 499 2.32 -9.47 18.51
CA THR A 499 2.18 -9.62 17.06
C THR A 499 0.86 -10.28 16.68
N THR A 500 0.42 -10.04 15.44
CA THR A 500 -0.77 -10.69 14.87
C THR A 500 -0.64 -12.22 14.93
N ALA A 501 0.53 -12.76 14.55
CA ALA A 501 0.81 -14.20 14.62
C ALA A 501 0.74 -14.76 16.04
N ALA A 502 1.28 -14.04 17.04
CA ALA A 502 1.20 -14.48 18.44
C ALA A 502 -0.24 -14.52 18.95
N THR A 503 -1.06 -13.55 18.53
CA THR A 503 -2.48 -13.51 18.91
C THR A 503 -3.24 -14.68 18.28
N ILE A 504 -3.02 -14.97 17.00
CA ILE A 504 -3.64 -16.13 16.33
C ILE A 504 -3.25 -17.44 17.02
N ASN A 505 -1.97 -17.61 17.36
CA ASN A 505 -1.51 -18.79 18.08
C ASN A 505 -2.17 -18.93 19.46
N ALA A 506 -2.41 -17.83 20.17
CA ALA A 506 -3.12 -17.84 21.44
C ALA A 506 -4.61 -18.19 21.27
N VAL A 507 -5.26 -17.73 20.19
CA VAL A 507 -6.63 -18.15 19.84
C VAL A 507 -6.66 -19.66 19.58
N HIS A 508 -5.72 -20.18 18.78
CA HIS A 508 -5.61 -21.62 18.52
C HIS A 508 -5.37 -22.43 19.80
N ALA A 509 -4.49 -21.97 20.68
CA ALA A 509 -4.25 -22.60 21.98
C ALA A 509 -5.52 -22.62 22.85
N THR A 510 -6.29 -21.53 22.84
CA THR A 510 -7.56 -21.41 23.58
C THR A 510 -8.65 -22.34 23.05
N LEU A 511 -8.68 -22.58 21.73
CA LEU A 511 -9.61 -23.54 21.12
C LEU A 511 -9.21 -24.99 21.41
N THR A 512 -7.91 -25.29 21.31
CA THR A 512 -7.39 -26.66 21.41
C THR A 512 -7.25 -27.17 22.84
N SER A 513 -7.05 -26.29 23.83
CA SER A 513 -6.90 -26.71 25.22
C SER A 513 -8.13 -27.43 25.76
N GLY A 514 -9.29 -27.30 25.10
CA GLY A 514 -10.52 -28.00 25.50
C GLY A 514 -11.04 -27.52 26.86
N ASP A 515 -10.47 -26.45 27.41
CA ASP A 515 -10.79 -25.87 28.72
C ASP A 515 -12.27 -25.50 28.82
N GLY A 516 -12.99 -25.44 27.69
CA GLY A 516 -14.42 -25.16 27.67
C GLY A 516 -14.74 -23.75 28.19
N LEU A 517 -13.73 -22.93 28.46
CA LEU A 517 -13.83 -21.62 29.11
C LEU A 517 -14.13 -20.48 28.15
N SER A 518 -13.95 -20.67 26.84
CA SER A 518 -14.19 -19.61 25.84
C SER A 518 -15.32 -20.01 24.90
N ASP A 519 -16.28 -19.11 24.71
CA ASP A 519 -17.23 -19.13 23.60
C ASP A 519 -16.61 -18.23 22.51
N PRO A 520 -16.15 -18.78 21.37
CA PRO A 520 -15.66 -18.00 20.23
C PRO A 520 -16.53 -16.79 19.86
N ARG A 521 -17.86 -16.90 20.01
CA ARG A 521 -18.83 -15.81 19.75
C ARG A 521 -18.74 -14.66 20.74
N ARG A 522 -18.07 -14.87 21.86
CA ARG A 522 -17.80 -13.88 22.92
C ARG A 522 -16.30 -13.63 23.06
N CYS A 523 -15.51 -13.95 22.03
CA CYS A 523 -14.09 -13.65 21.98
C CYS A 523 -13.83 -12.44 21.08
N CYS A 524 -13.31 -11.37 21.68
CA CYS A 524 -12.70 -10.24 20.98
C CYS A 524 -11.23 -10.54 20.73
N VAL A 525 -10.80 -10.51 19.47
CA VAL A 525 -9.40 -10.78 19.10
C VAL A 525 -8.80 -9.51 18.52
N LEU A 526 -7.84 -8.91 19.21
CA LEU A 526 -7.18 -7.69 18.74
C LEU A 526 -5.98 -8.07 17.86
N ILE A 527 -5.99 -7.65 16.60
CA ILE A 527 -4.92 -7.96 15.64
C ILE A 527 -4.43 -6.69 14.94
N ASN A 528 -3.15 -6.61 14.61
CA ASN A 528 -2.59 -5.42 13.97
C ASN A 528 -2.77 -5.47 12.45
N GLN A 529 -2.55 -6.65 11.85
CA GLN A 529 -2.42 -6.85 10.40
C GLN A 529 -3.63 -7.55 9.78
N PRO A 530 -3.92 -7.29 8.49
CA PRO A 530 -5.08 -7.83 7.80
C PRO A 530 -5.01 -9.35 7.58
N PHE A 531 -3.83 -9.96 7.40
CA PHE A 531 -3.73 -11.41 7.21
C PHE A 531 -4.30 -12.20 8.40
N GLY A 532 -4.33 -11.59 9.59
CA GLY A 532 -4.91 -12.22 10.76
C GLY A 532 -6.42 -12.37 10.68
N LEU A 533 -7.11 -11.57 9.87
CA LEU A 533 -8.53 -11.75 9.59
C LEU A 533 -8.77 -13.05 8.82
N GLU A 534 -8.00 -13.28 7.75
CA GLU A 534 -8.10 -14.49 6.93
C GLU A 534 -7.88 -15.76 7.76
N HIS A 535 -6.86 -15.77 8.62
CA HIS A 535 -6.59 -16.91 9.50
C HIS A 535 -7.66 -17.10 10.58
N LEU A 536 -8.25 -16.02 11.09
CA LEU A 536 -9.36 -16.13 12.06
C LEU A 536 -10.64 -16.64 11.40
N ASP A 537 -10.88 -16.29 10.14
CA ASP A 537 -12.00 -16.82 9.36
C ASP A 537 -11.80 -18.32 9.09
N GLU A 538 -10.59 -18.77 8.75
CA GLU A 538 -10.26 -20.21 8.62
C GLU A 538 -10.50 -20.95 9.94
N LEU A 539 -10.01 -20.42 11.07
CA LEU A 539 -10.25 -21.01 12.39
C LEU A 539 -11.73 -21.01 12.79
N ALA A 540 -12.48 -19.99 12.36
CA ALA A 540 -13.92 -19.89 12.61
C ALA A 540 -14.71 -20.94 11.80
N GLU A 541 -14.31 -21.20 10.56
CA GLU A 541 -14.90 -22.25 9.72
C GLU A 541 -14.66 -23.64 10.32
N ASP A 542 -13.44 -23.92 10.77
CA ASP A 542 -13.08 -25.19 11.41
C ASP A 542 -13.83 -25.40 12.75
N ALA A 543 -14.02 -24.34 13.52
CA ALA A 543 -14.76 -24.37 14.79
C ALA A 543 -16.28 -24.33 14.62
N GLY A 544 -16.79 -23.93 13.45
CA GLY A 544 -18.21 -23.67 13.20
C GLY A 544 -18.76 -22.44 13.95
N GLU A 545 -17.89 -21.55 14.43
CA GLU A 545 -18.26 -20.38 15.24
C GLU A 545 -17.44 -19.15 14.84
N LYS A 546 -18.04 -17.95 14.91
CA LYS A 546 -17.40 -16.69 14.48
C LYS A 546 -16.77 -15.95 15.64
N PHE A 547 -15.54 -15.48 15.45
CA PHE A 547 -14.86 -14.54 16.34
C PHE A 547 -15.30 -13.09 16.08
N HIS A 548 -14.94 -12.19 17.00
CA HIS A 548 -15.05 -10.75 16.82
C HIS A 548 -13.65 -10.11 16.70
N PRO A 549 -13.02 -10.16 15.51
CA PRO A 549 -11.73 -9.53 15.32
C PRO A 549 -11.86 -8.00 15.32
N VAL A 550 -10.86 -7.34 15.89
CA VAL A 550 -10.64 -5.89 15.80
C VAL A 550 -9.28 -5.70 15.14
N CYS A 551 -9.28 -5.39 13.85
CA CYS A 551 -8.06 -5.18 13.07
C CYS A 551 -7.65 -3.70 13.07
N ALA A 552 -6.49 -3.40 13.63
CA ALA A 552 -6.02 -2.02 13.71
C ALA A 552 -5.79 -1.39 12.33
N ALA A 553 -5.16 -2.13 11.41
CA ALA A 553 -4.90 -1.62 10.05
C ALA A 553 -6.19 -1.26 9.29
N GLU A 554 -7.26 -2.05 9.43
CA GLU A 554 -8.56 -1.74 8.82
C GLU A 554 -9.21 -0.50 9.42
N ILE A 555 -9.18 -0.38 10.75
CA ILE A 555 -9.74 0.78 11.46
C ILE A 555 -8.98 2.05 11.06
N TYR A 556 -7.66 2.00 11.03
CA TYR A 556 -6.83 3.13 10.63
C TYR A 556 -7.10 3.57 9.19
N ASP A 557 -7.21 2.63 8.25
CA ASP A 557 -7.60 2.97 6.88
C ASP A 557 -9.01 3.57 6.81
N ASP A 558 -9.96 3.04 7.58
CA ASP A 558 -11.32 3.59 7.65
C ASP A 558 -11.33 5.05 8.14
N TYR A 559 -10.46 5.41 9.10
CA TYR A 559 -10.33 6.80 9.55
C TYR A 559 -9.65 7.70 8.51
N PHE A 560 -8.62 7.23 7.81
CA PHE A 560 -8.06 7.95 6.66
C PHE A 560 -9.14 8.19 5.60
N ARG A 561 -9.89 7.15 5.26
CA ARG A 561 -11.01 7.21 4.31
C ARG A 561 -12.07 8.20 4.77
N GLN A 562 -12.44 8.18 6.03
CA GLN A 562 -13.46 9.09 6.57
C GLN A 562 -13.01 10.56 6.47
N VAL A 563 -11.74 10.84 6.75
CA VAL A 563 -11.15 12.18 6.58
C VAL A 563 -11.18 12.61 5.11
N ARG A 564 -10.86 11.72 4.17
CA ARG A 564 -10.95 12.01 2.73
C ARG A 564 -12.39 12.28 2.28
N ILE A 565 -13.35 11.46 2.71
CA ILE A 565 -14.78 11.63 2.39
C ILE A 565 -15.28 13.00 2.88
N TRP A 566 -15.04 13.34 4.16
CA TRP A 566 -15.44 14.64 4.69
C TRP A 566 -14.76 15.82 3.98
N THR A 567 -13.50 15.64 3.61
CA THR A 567 -12.77 16.63 2.81
C THR A 567 -13.42 16.84 1.45
N ARG A 568 -13.83 15.75 0.79
CA ARG A 568 -14.52 15.82 -0.51
C ARG A 568 -15.91 16.43 -0.41
N MET A 569 -16.60 16.25 0.71
CA MET A 569 -17.85 16.95 1.02
C MET A 569 -17.65 18.47 1.24
N GLY A 570 -16.41 18.94 1.31
CA GLY A 570 -16.07 20.36 1.44
C GLY A 570 -15.86 20.82 2.88
N HIS A 571 -15.78 19.90 3.85
CA HIS A 571 -15.48 20.27 5.24
C HIS A 571 -14.04 20.79 5.37
N SER A 572 -13.85 21.77 6.26
CA SER A 572 -12.52 22.29 6.57
C SER A 572 -11.77 21.33 7.50
N ALA A 573 -10.43 21.38 7.48
CA ALA A 573 -9.63 20.51 8.34
C ALA A 573 -9.90 20.76 9.83
N THR A 574 -10.19 22.00 10.21
CA THR A 574 -10.57 22.37 11.58
C THR A 574 -11.89 21.75 12.01
N VAL A 575 -12.86 21.62 11.10
CA VAL A 575 -14.16 20.98 11.38
C VAL A 575 -13.96 19.47 11.51
N ILE A 576 -13.19 18.87 10.61
CA ILE A 576 -12.84 17.44 10.66
C ILE A 576 -12.10 17.10 11.95
N GLN A 577 -11.10 17.90 12.33
CA GLN A 577 -10.34 17.67 13.56
C GLN A 577 -11.25 17.74 14.78
N ARG A 578 -12.13 18.74 14.85
CA ARG A 578 -13.08 18.89 15.95
C ARG A 578 -14.01 17.67 16.06
N GLU A 579 -14.52 17.20 14.93
CA GLU A 579 -15.37 16.00 14.90
C GLU A 579 -14.62 14.78 15.43
N LEU A 580 -13.38 14.54 14.99
CA LEU A 580 -12.53 13.45 15.51
C LEU A 580 -12.33 13.58 17.02
N ASP A 581 -12.02 14.78 17.51
CA ASP A 581 -11.83 15.02 18.95
C ASP A 581 -13.10 14.68 19.74
N GLN A 582 -14.26 15.13 19.27
CA GLN A 582 -15.53 14.84 19.93
C GLN A 582 -15.96 13.38 19.81
N ARG A 583 -15.47 12.62 18.83
CA ARG A 583 -15.68 11.16 18.71
C ARG A 583 -14.79 10.41 19.68
N PHE A 584 -13.55 10.87 19.87
CA PHE A 584 -12.57 10.27 20.76
C PHE A 584 -12.72 10.68 22.22
N GLU A 585 -13.59 11.65 22.51
CA GLU A 585 -13.86 12.14 23.87
C GLU A 585 -14.12 11.02 24.91
N PRO A 586 -14.90 9.95 24.63
CA PRO A 586 -15.17 8.90 25.63
C PRO A 586 -13.91 8.21 26.17
N VAL A 587 -12.85 8.13 25.36
CA VAL A 587 -11.61 7.41 25.73
C VAL A 587 -10.46 8.35 26.09
N ARG A 588 -10.66 9.66 25.94
CA ARG A 588 -9.62 10.68 26.07
C ARG A 588 -9.07 10.78 27.49
N ASP A 589 -9.94 10.91 28.48
CA ASP A 589 -9.56 11.05 29.89
C ASP A 589 -8.82 9.81 30.40
N VAL A 590 -9.13 8.65 29.83
CA VAL A 590 -8.47 7.40 30.17
C VAL A 590 -7.08 7.32 29.56
N LEU A 591 -6.93 7.68 28.29
CA LEU A 591 -5.62 7.74 27.65
C LEU A 591 -4.70 8.75 28.34
N ASP A 592 -5.23 9.87 28.85
CA ASP A 592 -4.48 10.83 29.66
C ASP A 592 -4.02 10.21 31.00
N ALA A 593 -4.86 9.38 31.62
CA ALA A 593 -4.49 8.64 32.83
C ALA A 593 -3.45 7.55 32.58
N ILE A 594 -3.54 6.83 31.46
CA ILE A 594 -2.54 5.84 31.04
C ILE A 594 -1.19 6.52 30.82
N ALA A 595 -1.17 7.65 30.10
CA ALA A 595 0.06 8.43 29.90
C ALA A 595 0.66 8.96 31.22
N ALA A 596 -0.19 9.28 32.21
CA ALA A 596 0.27 9.69 33.53
C ALA A 596 0.89 8.53 34.34
N LEU A 597 0.37 7.30 34.20
CA LEU A 597 0.97 6.10 34.82
C LEU A 597 2.39 5.86 34.31
N ASP A 598 2.63 6.08 33.02
CA ASP A 598 3.95 5.89 32.42
C ASP A 598 4.96 6.88 32.98
N LYS A 599 4.59 8.16 33.12
CA LYS A 599 5.44 9.20 33.74
C LYS A 599 5.84 8.86 35.18
N ALA A 600 4.89 8.34 35.97
CA ALA A 600 5.16 7.93 37.35
C ALA A 600 6.07 6.69 37.44
N SER A 601 6.06 5.82 36.43
CA SER A 601 6.93 4.65 36.34
C SER A 601 8.36 5.01 35.91
N SER A 602 8.54 6.09 35.14
CA SER A 602 9.86 6.56 34.67
C SER A 602 10.60 7.41 35.69
N SER A 603 9.91 8.02 36.66
CA SER A 603 10.53 8.81 37.74
C SER A 603 11.06 7.96 38.91
N LYS A 604 10.89 6.64 38.85
CA LYS A 604 11.45 5.65 39.78
C LYS A 604 12.55 4.86 39.09
#